data_AF-A0A2G1YNE9-F1
#
_entry.id   AF-A0A2G1YNE9-F1
#
_cell.length_a   1.000
_cell.length_b   1.000
_cell.length_c   1.000
_cell.angle_alpha   90.00
_cell.angle_beta   90.00
_cell.angle_gamma   90.00
#
_symmetry.space_group_name_H-M   'P 1'
#
loop_
_entity.id
_entity.type
_entity.pdbx_description
1 polymer ?
#
loop_
_entity_poly.entity_id
_entity_poly.type
_entity_poly.pdbx_seq_one_letter_code
_entity_poly.pdbx_strand_id
1 'polypeptide(L)'
;MAAHEILAATNAVVTLDVALPGIVWPWLVTVNMWAKSIGTGLIFMLFLLLRTHPDSVKNLRLPIAIAAFVFINLFLVFTLADLHQPFRMWHIFLYPSFSSAITW
;
A
#
# COMPACT_ATOMS: atom_id res chain seq x y z
N MET A 1 -36.83 -24.27 33.25
CA MET A 1 -36.02 -24.31 32.00
C MET A 1 -35.43 -22.94 31.61
N ALA A 2 -35.43 -21.91 32.48
CA ALA A 2 -34.91 -20.57 32.15
C ALA A 2 -33.55 -20.24 32.83
N ALA A 3 -33.18 -20.93 33.92
CA ALA A 3 -31.96 -20.60 34.67
C ALA A 3 -30.66 -21.11 34.01
N HIS A 4 -30.74 -22.16 33.18
CA HIS A 4 -29.56 -22.78 32.57
C HIS A 4 -29.06 -22.02 31.33
N GLU A 5 -29.95 -21.32 30.61
CA GLU A 5 -29.55 -20.46 29.49
C GLU A 5 -28.88 -19.16 29.96
N ILE A 6 -29.27 -18.64 31.13
CA ILE A 6 -28.69 -17.42 31.73
C ILE A 6 -27.22 -17.66 32.14
N LEU A 7 -26.87 -18.88 32.59
CA LEU A 7 -25.50 -19.22 32.98
C LEU A 7 -24.56 -19.41 31.77
N ALA A 8 -25.09 -19.82 30.62
CA ALA A 8 -24.33 -19.90 29.37
C ALA A 8 -24.06 -18.50 28.77
N ALA A 9 -25.03 -17.58 28.87
CA ALA A 9 -24.87 -16.19 28.42
C ALA A 9 -23.86 -15.38 29.28
N THR A 10 -23.64 -15.78 30.54
CA THR A 10 -22.66 -15.12 31.43
C THR A 10 -21.21 -15.48 31.09
N ASN A 11 -20.98 -16.55 30.33
CA ASN A 11 -19.66 -16.99 29.87
C ASN A 11 -19.38 -16.61 28.41
N ALA A 12 -20.27 -15.83 27.78
CA ALA A 12 -19.95 -15.20 26.52
C ALA A 12 -18.88 -14.13 26.79
N VAL A 13 -17.61 -14.51 26.62
CA VAL A 13 -16.53 -13.55 26.48
C VAL A 13 -16.89 -12.73 25.26
N VAL A 14 -17.45 -11.53 25.51
CA VAL A 14 -17.59 -10.51 24.49
C VAL A 14 -16.17 -10.09 24.16
N THR A 15 -15.54 -10.80 23.23
CA THR A 15 -14.42 -10.29 22.48
C THR A 15 -15.00 -9.13 21.69
N LEU A 16 -14.91 -7.94 22.28
CA LEU A 16 -14.92 -6.73 21.48
C LEU A 16 -13.78 -6.94 20.46
N ASP A 17 -14.09 -7.45 19.27
CA ASP A 17 -13.27 -7.24 18.07
C ASP A 17 -13.39 -5.76 17.64
N VAL A 18 -13.47 -4.85 18.61
CA VAL A 18 -13.01 -3.49 18.43
C VAL A 18 -11.51 -3.67 18.28
N ALA A 19 -11.03 -3.41 17.07
CA ALA A 19 -9.63 -3.11 16.87
C ALA A 19 -9.25 -2.12 17.98
N LEU A 20 -8.42 -2.58 18.93
CA LEU A 20 -7.71 -1.69 19.83
C LEU A 20 -7.25 -0.51 18.96
N PRO A 21 -7.37 0.74 19.40
CA PRO A 21 -6.86 1.90 18.68
C PRO A 21 -5.33 1.87 18.73
N GLY A 22 -4.73 0.80 18.22
CA GLY A 22 -3.38 0.78 17.74
C GLY A 22 -3.34 1.55 16.42
N ILE A 23 -2.15 1.95 16.04
CA ILE A 23 -1.88 2.63 14.79
C ILE A 23 -2.31 1.69 13.65
N VAL A 24 -3.47 1.98 13.04
CA VAL A 24 -4.09 1.17 11.97
C VAL A 24 -3.10 0.96 10.82
N TRP A 25 -2.30 1.98 10.54
CA TRP A 25 -1.24 1.98 9.52
C TRP A 25 0.05 2.56 10.10
N PRO A 26 1.04 1.71 10.41
CA PRO A 26 2.35 2.15 10.88
C PRO A 26 3.08 3.03 9.84
N TRP A 27 4.22 3.59 10.23
CA TRP A 27 5.08 4.41 9.36
C TRP A 27 5.42 3.77 8.00
N LEU A 28 5.33 2.44 7.92
CA LEU A 28 5.55 1.64 6.72
C LEU A 28 4.62 2.07 5.56
N VAL A 29 3.35 2.36 5.83
CA VAL A 29 2.38 2.87 4.83
C VAL A 29 2.77 4.26 4.38
N THR A 30 3.21 5.12 5.29
CA THR A 30 3.67 6.47 4.94
C THR A 30 4.86 6.42 3.98
N VAL A 31 5.82 5.54 4.24
CA VAL A 31 6.99 5.34 3.37
C VAL A 31 6.60 4.70 2.04
N ASN A 32 5.62 3.80 2.05
CA ASN A 32 5.06 3.23 0.82
C ASN A 32 4.46 4.32 -0.09
N MET A 33 3.64 5.21 0.49
CA MET A 33 3.03 6.33 -0.23
C MET A 33 4.07 7.33 -0.75
N TRP A 34 5.13 7.58 0.03
CA TRP A 34 6.26 8.39 -0.41
C TRP A 34 7.00 7.76 -1.58
N ALA A 35 7.34 6.48 -1.49
CA ALA A 35 8.05 5.76 -2.56
C ALA A 35 7.25 5.76 -3.86
N LYS A 36 5.94 5.49 -3.80
CA LYS A 36 5.04 5.53 -4.97
C LYS A 36 4.98 6.94 -5.56
N SER A 37 4.75 7.97 -4.73
CA SER A 37 4.63 9.37 -5.17
C SER A 37 5.91 9.91 -5.82
N ILE A 38 7.08 9.62 -5.23
CA ILE A 38 8.37 10.04 -5.77
C ILE A 38 8.64 9.32 -7.10
N GLY A 39 8.40 8.00 -7.17
CA GLY A 39 8.59 7.23 -8.40
C GLY A 39 7.73 7.75 -9.56
N THR A 40 6.44 7.95 -9.32
CA THR A 40 5.53 8.49 -10.36
C THR A 40 5.81 9.95 -10.69
N GLY A 41 6.15 10.77 -9.68
CA GLY A 41 6.47 12.18 -9.85
C GLY A 41 7.70 12.38 -10.71
N LEU A 42 8.74 11.57 -10.51
CA LEU A 42 9.96 11.61 -11.32
C LEU A 42 9.69 11.31 -12.80
N ILE A 43 8.89 10.27 -13.10
CA ILE A 43 8.52 9.92 -14.48
C ILE A 43 7.67 11.03 -15.11
N PHE A 44 6.68 11.54 -14.38
CA PHE A 44 5.81 12.60 -14.86
C PHE A 44 6.58 13.90 -15.15
N MET A 45 7.48 14.29 -14.24
CA MET A 45 8.34 15.45 -14.42
C MET A 45 9.30 15.28 -15.58
N LEU A 46 9.89 14.09 -15.77
CA LEU A 46 10.71 13.80 -16.95
C LEU A 46 9.89 13.94 -18.24
N PHE A 47 8.67 13.39 -18.28
CA PHE A 47 7.79 13.53 -19.44
C PHE A 47 7.50 14.99 -19.77
N LEU A 48 7.17 15.79 -18.74
CA LEU A 48 6.88 17.22 -18.90
C LEU A 48 8.10 17.99 -19.39
N LEU A 49 9.27 17.76 -18.80
CA LEU A 49 10.54 18.38 -19.17
C LEU A 49 11.00 18.00 -20.59
N LEU A 50 10.77 16.76 -21.02
CA LEU A 50 11.06 16.36 -22.40
C LEU A 50 10.16 17.07 -23.41
N ARG A 51 8.95 17.47 -23.01
CA ARG A 51 8.01 18.19 -23.86
C ARG A 51 8.32 19.69 -23.92
N THR A 52 8.79 20.29 -22.83
CA THR A 52 9.08 21.74 -22.77
C THR A 52 10.51 22.09 -23.20
N HIS A 53 11.49 21.24 -22.85
CA HIS A 53 12.92 21.48 -23.09
C HIS A 53 13.63 20.20 -23.57
N PRO A 54 13.37 19.73 -24.80
CA PRO A 54 13.89 18.45 -25.30
C PRO A 54 15.42 18.39 -25.37
N ASP A 55 16.09 19.52 -25.66
CA ASP A 55 17.55 19.55 -25.84
C ASP A 55 18.32 19.52 -24.52
N SER A 56 17.81 20.16 -23.47
CA SER A 56 18.47 20.23 -22.16
C SER A 56 18.32 18.95 -21.33
N VAL A 57 17.33 18.11 -21.64
CA VAL A 57 16.87 17.02 -20.76
C VAL A 57 17.23 15.63 -21.30
N LYS A 58 17.86 15.53 -22.48
CA LYS A 58 18.30 14.25 -23.07
C LYS A 58 19.15 13.41 -22.12
N ASN A 59 20.08 14.05 -21.42
CA ASN A 59 21.00 13.36 -20.49
C ASN A 59 20.34 12.96 -19.17
N LEU A 60 19.17 13.50 -18.85
CA LEU A 60 18.43 13.21 -17.60
C LEU A 60 17.50 11.99 -17.71
N ARG A 61 17.26 11.48 -18.92
CA ARG A 61 16.36 10.33 -19.14
C ARG A 61 16.79 9.09 -18.36
N LEU A 62 18.07 8.73 -18.51
CA LEU A 62 18.64 7.51 -17.94
C LEU A 62 18.71 7.58 -16.40
N PRO A 63 19.26 8.64 -15.77
CA PRO A 63 19.29 8.72 -14.30
C PRO A 63 17.90 8.78 -13.68
N ILE A 64 16.94 9.49 -14.29
CA ILE A 64 15.58 9.54 -13.77
C ILE A 64 14.87 8.18 -13.93
N ALA A 65 15.08 7.47 -15.04
CA ALA A 65 14.53 6.12 -15.22
C ALA A 65 15.09 5.13 -14.18
N ILE A 66 16.39 5.18 -13.89
CA ILE A 66 17.01 4.36 -12.84
C ILE A 66 16.43 4.71 -11.48
N ALA A 67 16.35 6.00 -11.14
CA ALA A 67 15.79 6.45 -9.87
C ALA A 67 14.33 5.98 -9.71
N ALA A 68 13.50 6.17 -10.73
CA ALA A 68 12.12 5.71 -10.71
C ALA A 68 12.01 4.19 -10.55
N PHE A 69 12.86 3.43 -11.24
CA PHE A 69 12.92 1.97 -11.09
C PHE A 69 13.27 1.56 -9.65
N VAL A 70 14.25 2.21 -9.02
CA VAL A 70 14.61 1.95 -7.61
C VAL A 70 13.42 2.23 -6.69
N PHE A 71 12.74 3.37 -6.86
CA PHE A 71 11.58 3.72 -6.03
C PHE A 71 10.38 2.79 -6.24
N ILE A 72 10.15 2.28 -7.45
CA ILE A 72 9.10 1.28 -7.73
C ILE A 72 9.41 -0.05 -7.03
N ASN A 73 10.65 -0.52 -7.08
CA ASN A 73 11.05 -1.74 -6.38
C ASN A 73 10.96 -1.57 -4.86
N LEU A 74 11.36 -0.39 -4.35
CA LEU A 74 11.24 -0.05 -2.94
C LEU A 74 9.76 -0.06 -2.49
N PHE A 75 8.87 0.54 -3.29
CA PHE A 75 7.43 0.49 -3.08
C PHE A 75 6.91 -0.96 -2.99
N LEU A 76 7.31 -1.83 -3.93
CA LEU A 76 6.88 -3.24 -3.94
C LEU A 76 7.31 -3.99 -2.67
N VAL A 77 8.54 -3.77 -2.21
CA VAL A 77 9.05 -4.39 -0.97
C VAL A 77 8.24 -3.91 0.24
N PHE A 78 7.97 -2.60 0.33
CA PHE A 78 7.16 -2.06 1.43
C PHE A 78 5.70 -2.52 1.37
N THR A 79 5.10 -2.65 0.18
CA THR A 79 3.74 -3.19 0.03
C THR A 79 3.65 -4.63 0.54
N LEU A 80 4.67 -5.44 0.26
CA LEU A 80 4.71 -6.83 0.74
C LEU A 80 4.91 -6.90 2.25
N ALA A 81 5.76 -6.03 2.81
CA ALA A 81 6.03 -5.97 4.25
C ALA A 81 4.85 -5.41 5.06
N ASP A 82 4.02 -4.55 4.46
CA ASP A 82 2.82 -3.98 5.09
C ASP A 82 1.67 -4.99 5.16
N LEU A 83 1.66 -5.96 4.24
CA LEU A 83 0.59 -6.93 4.17
C LEU A 83 0.66 -7.91 5.35
N HIS A 84 -0.40 -7.96 6.15
CA HIS A 84 -0.53 -8.88 7.29
C HIS A 84 -0.31 -10.36 6.92
N GLN A 85 -0.58 -10.73 5.65
CA GLN A 85 -0.35 -12.06 5.09
C GLN A 85 0.36 -11.96 3.73
N PRO A 86 1.70 -11.83 3.70
CA PRO A 86 2.45 -11.55 2.47
C PRO A 86 2.27 -12.62 1.39
N PHE A 87 2.16 -13.90 1.78
CA PHE A 87 1.93 -15.01 0.84
C PHE A 87 0.54 -15.04 0.22
N ARG A 88 -0.40 -14.22 0.69
CA ARG A 88 -1.76 -14.09 0.12
C ARG A 88 -1.87 -12.93 -0.88
N MET A 89 -0.78 -12.19 -1.12
CA MET A 89 -0.76 -11.04 -2.04
C MET A 89 -1.27 -11.39 -3.45
N TRP A 90 -1.07 -12.62 -3.92
CA TRP A 90 -1.53 -13.06 -5.24
C TRP A 90 -3.04 -12.95 -5.45
N HIS A 91 -3.85 -13.03 -4.39
CA HIS A 91 -5.29 -12.83 -4.49
C HIS A 91 -5.66 -11.42 -4.95
N ILE A 92 -4.82 -10.42 -4.68
CA ILE A 92 -5.04 -9.04 -5.15
C ILE A 92 -4.95 -8.99 -6.69
N PHE A 93 -4.04 -9.77 -7.29
CA PHE A 93 -3.88 -9.81 -8.74
C PHE A 93 -4.90 -10.73 -9.44
N LEU A 94 -5.31 -11.83 -8.80
CA LEU A 94 -6.20 -12.84 -9.40
C LEU A 94 -7.70 -12.57 -9.14
N TYR A 95 -8.05 -11.88 -8.05
CA TYR A 95 -9.43 -11.53 -7.71
C TYR A 95 -9.55 -10.06 -7.28
N PRO A 96 -9.27 -9.11 -8.19
CA PRO A 96 -9.32 -7.69 -7.89
C PRO A 96 -10.76 -7.22 -7.63
N SER A 97 -10.95 -6.43 -6.56
CA SER A 97 -12.19 -5.68 -6.35
C SER A 97 -12.00 -4.24 -6.85
N PHE A 98 -12.67 -3.90 -7.95
CA PHE A 98 -12.61 -2.54 -8.52
C PHE A 98 -13.25 -1.46 -7.65
N SER A 99 -13.94 -1.82 -6.56
CA SER A 99 -14.43 -0.86 -5.57
C SER A 99 -13.35 -0.42 -4.57
N SER A 100 -12.20 -1.09 -4.53
CA SER A 100 -11.12 -0.81 -3.58
C SER A 100 -10.05 0.10 -4.17
N ALA A 101 -9.76 1.22 -3.51
CA ALA A 101 -8.71 2.16 -3.91
C ALA A 101 -7.29 1.55 -3.88
N ILE A 102 -7.07 0.45 -3.14
CA ILE A 102 -5.77 -0.24 -3.08
C ILE A 102 -5.53 -1.08 -4.34
N THR A 103 -6.61 -1.49 -5.01
CA THR A 103 -6.53 -2.26 -6.26
C THR A 103 -6.24 -1.35 -7.47
N TRP A 104 -6.47 -0.04 -7.34
CA TRP A 104 -6.17 0.99 -8.35
C TRP A 104 -4.75 1.56 -8.20
#